data_AF-A0A3M1D8C4-F1
#
_entry.id   AF-A0A3M1D8C4-F1
#
_cell.length_a   1.000
_cell.length_b   1.000
_cell.length_c   1.000
_cell.angle_alpha   90.00
_cell.angle_beta   90.00
_cell.angle_gamma   90.00
#
_symmetry.space_group_name_H-M   'P 1'
#
loop_
_entity.id
_entity.type
_entity.pdbx_description
1 polymer ?
#
loop_
_entity_poly.entity_id
_entity_poly.type
_entity_poly.pdbx_seq_one_letter_code
_entity_poly.pdbx_strand_id
1 'polypeptide(L)'
;FKHGTGCTQCRNTGFKGLTGIYEFIVVTPEISEKIIEGASLRVIREIARRYGYVPLFEAGLEKLTAGTICLEELLKETSNIEEYFETRHQMNIEVPNVDPV
;
A
#
# COMPACT_ATOMS: atom_id res chain seq x y z
N PHE A 1 14.90 6.86 0.50
CA PHE A 1 13.71 7.58 0.02
C PHE A 1 13.99 9.08 -0.03
N LYS A 2 13.25 9.86 -0.82
CA LYS A 2 13.51 11.31 -0.99
C LYS A 2 12.43 12.12 -0.29
N HIS A 3 12.84 13.17 0.43
CA HIS A 3 11.97 14.19 0.99
C HIS A 3 12.37 15.54 0.40
N GLY A 4 11.39 16.39 0.06
CA GLY A 4 11.68 17.71 -0.50
C GLY A 4 12.20 18.66 0.59
N THR A 5 13.33 19.32 0.37
CA THR A 5 13.95 20.22 1.37
C THR A 5 13.19 21.53 1.61
N GLY A 6 12.17 21.83 0.79
CA GLY A 6 11.46 23.10 0.80
C GLY A 6 12.08 24.15 -0.12
N CYS A 7 11.25 24.87 -0.86
CA CYS A 7 11.61 26.03 -1.67
C CYS A 7 10.40 26.95 -1.86
N THR A 8 10.61 28.12 -2.47
CA THR A 8 9.54 29.10 -2.74
C THR A 8 8.39 28.52 -3.56
N GLN A 9 8.68 27.63 -4.53
CA GLN A 9 7.66 27.02 -5.39
C GLN A 9 6.73 26.06 -4.65
N CYS A 10 7.23 25.39 -3.62
CA CYS A 10 6.42 24.51 -2.75
C CYS A 10 6.01 25.20 -1.45
N ARG A 11 6.19 26.53 -1.35
CA ARG A 11 5.93 27.33 -0.13
C ARG A 11 6.65 26.77 1.10
N ASN A 12 7.89 26.31 0.92
CA ASN A 12 8.75 25.71 1.93
C ASN A 12 8.18 24.44 2.61
N THR A 13 7.18 23.78 2.03
CA THR A 13 6.59 22.55 2.59
C THR A 13 7.36 21.27 2.28
N GLY A 14 8.13 21.25 1.19
CA GLY A 14 8.70 20.03 0.63
C GLY A 14 7.74 19.26 -0.29
N PHE A 15 6.48 19.68 -0.41
CA PHE A 15 5.43 18.98 -1.16
C PHE A 15 4.81 19.88 -2.26
N LYS A 16 4.49 19.29 -3.42
CA LYS A 16 3.83 20.01 -4.51
C LYS A 16 2.89 19.09 -5.26
N GLY A 17 1.61 19.47 -5.31
CA GLY A 17 0.56 18.66 -5.93
C GLY A 17 0.12 17.51 -5.05
N LEU A 18 -0.75 16.65 -5.59
CA LEU A 18 -1.25 15.44 -4.95
C LEU A 18 -1.18 14.29 -5.95
N THR A 19 -1.01 13.06 -5.44
CA THR A 19 -1.14 11.84 -6.24
C THR A 19 -2.03 10.85 -5.49
N GLY A 20 -2.91 10.18 -6.21
CA GLY A 20 -3.76 9.15 -5.63
C GLY A 20 -3.03 7.81 -5.54
N ILE A 21 -3.23 7.10 -4.43
CA ILE A 21 -2.90 5.69 -4.25
C ILE A 21 -4.24 4.96 -4.10
N TYR A 22 -4.40 3.82 -4.77
CA TYR A 22 -5.69 3.15 -4.88
C TYR A 22 -5.58 1.70 -4.47
N GLU A 23 -6.61 1.23 -3.79
CA GLU A 23 -6.85 -0.17 -3.47
C GLU A 23 -8.25 -0.50 -3.99
N PHE A 24 -8.36 -1.56 -4.80
CA PHE A 24 -9.64 -1.98 -5.36
C PHE A 24 -9.73 -3.50 -5.39
N ILE A 25 -10.90 -4.02 -5.06
CA ILE A 25 -11.24 -5.44 -5.18
C ILE A 25 -12.33 -5.57 -6.24
N VAL A 26 -12.04 -6.34 -7.28
CA VAL A 26 -13.07 -6.74 -8.24
C VAL A 26 -13.92 -7.83 -7.59
N VAL A 27 -15.22 -7.60 -7.47
CA VAL A 27 -16.15 -8.59 -6.91
C VAL A 27 -16.41 -9.67 -7.96
N THR A 28 -15.69 -10.78 -7.86
CA THR A 28 -15.92 -11.98 -8.66
C THR A 28 -17.06 -12.82 -8.07
N PRO A 29 -17.61 -13.80 -8.82
CA PRO A 29 -18.61 -14.72 -8.27
C PRO A 29 -18.14 -15.42 -6.99
N GLU A 30 -16.89 -15.86 -6.96
CA GLU A 30 -16.27 -16.49 -5.78
C GLU A 30 -16.25 -15.55 -4.57
N ILE A 31 -15.86 -14.28 -4.78
CA ILE A 31 -15.88 -13.27 -3.70
C ILE A 31 -17.31 -12.99 -3.26
N SER A 32 -18.26 -12.92 -4.19
CA SER A 32 -19.68 -12.70 -3.88
C SER A 32 -20.24 -13.82 -2.99
N GLU A 33 -19.93 -15.08 -3.28
CA GLU A 33 -20.33 -16.22 -2.46
C GLU A 33 -19.74 -16.11 -1.04
N LYS A 34 -18.46 -15.77 -0.93
CA LYS A 34 -17.78 -15.61 0.37
C LYS A 34 -18.33 -14.46 1.20
N ILE A 35 -18.76 -13.38 0.56
CA ILE A 35 -19.47 -12.28 1.23
C ILE A 35 -20.78 -12.79 1.82
N ILE A 36 -21.57 -13.57 1.07
CA ILE A 36 -22.85 -14.13 1.54
C ILE A 36 -22.63 -15.09 2.73
N GLU A 37 -21.55 -15.87 2.71
CA GLU A 37 -21.16 -16.76 3.81
C GLU A 37 -20.63 -16.02 5.06
N GLY A 38 -20.43 -14.70 4.99
CA GLY A 38 -19.86 -13.92 6.09
C GLY A 38 -18.36 -14.18 6.32
N ALA A 39 -17.62 -14.50 5.24
CA ALA A 39 -16.19 -14.71 5.32
C ALA A 39 -15.45 -13.46 5.86
N SER A 40 -14.32 -13.70 6.53
CA SER A 40 -13.48 -12.59 7.01
C SER A 40 -12.84 -11.83 5.84
N LEU A 41 -12.49 -10.56 6.09
CA LEU A 41 -11.82 -9.74 5.08
C LEU A 41 -10.49 -10.35 4.61
N ARG A 42 -9.77 -11.05 5.49
CA ARG A 42 -8.53 -11.77 5.14
C ARG A 42 -8.79 -12.79 4.03
N VAL A 43 -9.83 -13.61 4.18
CA VAL A 43 -10.22 -14.61 3.18
C VAL A 43 -10.60 -13.93 1.86
N ILE A 44 -11.35 -12.84 1.91
CA ILE A 44 -11.73 -12.07 0.71
C ILE A 44 -10.49 -11.53 -0.01
N ARG A 45 -9.52 -10.97 0.72
CA ARG A 45 -8.27 -10.43 0.15
C ARG A 45 -7.37 -11.50 -0.43
N GLU A 46 -7.23 -12.65 0.23
CA GLU A 46 -6.49 -13.81 -0.29
C GLU A 46 -7.05 -14.27 -1.64
N ILE A 47 -8.38 -14.32 -1.78
CA ILE A 47 -9.05 -14.61 -3.05
C ILE A 47 -8.78 -13.49 -4.06
N ALA A 48 -8.97 -12.24 -3.66
CA ALA A 48 -8.80 -11.09 -4.53
C ALA A 48 -7.37 -10.96 -5.08
N ARG A 49 -6.32 -11.37 -4.34
CA ARG A 49 -4.93 -11.35 -4.82
C ARG A 49 -4.76 -12.18 -6.10
N ARG A 50 -5.50 -13.28 -6.25
CA ARG A 50 -5.50 -14.10 -7.48
C ARG A 50 -6.09 -13.37 -8.69
N TYR A 51 -6.85 -12.31 -8.45
CA TYR A 51 -7.49 -11.46 -9.45
C TYR A 51 -6.84 -10.07 -9.55
N GLY A 52 -5.60 -9.92 -9.06
CA GLY A 52 -4.82 -8.68 -9.22
C GLY A 52 -5.11 -7.60 -8.17
N TYR A 53 -5.74 -7.94 -7.05
CA TYR A 53 -5.80 -7.06 -5.89
C TYR A 53 -4.39 -6.73 -5.38
N VAL A 54 -4.14 -5.44 -5.22
CA VAL A 54 -2.91 -4.90 -4.61
C VAL A 54 -3.32 -4.05 -3.40
N PRO A 55 -2.82 -4.36 -2.19
CA PRO A 55 -3.06 -3.55 -1.01
C PRO A 55 -2.55 -2.11 -1.18
N LEU A 56 -3.21 -1.16 -0.50
CA LEU A 56 -2.85 0.27 -0.58
C LEU A 56 -1.38 0.56 -0.27
N PHE A 57 -0.80 -0.07 0.76
CA PHE A 57 0.62 0.09 1.08
C PHE A 57 1.54 -0.40 -0.04
N GLU A 58 1.23 -1.56 -0.63
CA GLU A 58 1.98 -2.12 -1.76
C GLU A 58 1.93 -1.22 -2.99
N ALA A 59 0.75 -0.71 -3.35
CA ALA A 59 0.57 0.26 -4.44
C ALA A 59 1.33 1.57 -4.15
N GLY A 60 1.42 1.96 -2.88
CA GLY A 60 2.21 3.11 -2.45
C GLY A 60 3.72 2.88 -2.54
N LEU A 61 4.21 1.67 -2.25
CA LEU A 61 5.63 1.31 -2.42
C LEU A 61 6.09 1.48 -3.87
N GLU A 62 5.24 1.18 -4.85
CA GLU A 62 5.55 1.43 -6.27
C GLU A 62 5.79 2.92 -6.55
N LYS A 63 4.97 3.80 -5.99
CA LYS A 63 5.15 5.26 -6.12
C LYS A 63 6.35 5.78 -5.34
N LEU A 64 6.64 5.18 -4.20
CA LEU A 64 7.79 5.50 -3.36
C LEU A 64 9.10 5.15 -4.08
N THR A 65 9.17 3.96 -4.69
CA THR A 65 10.33 3.52 -5.48
C THR A 65 10.49 4.35 -6.77
N ALA A 66 9.38 4.78 -7.38
CA ALA A 66 9.39 5.75 -8.48
C ALA A 66 9.75 7.20 -8.05
N GLY A 67 9.88 7.47 -6.75
CA GLY A 67 10.23 8.79 -6.21
C GLY A 67 9.13 9.85 -6.36
N THR A 68 7.88 9.44 -6.51
CA THR A 68 6.72 10.34 -6.62
C THR A 68 6.17 10.75 -5.26
N ILE A 69 6.34 9.90 -4.25
CA ILE A 69 6.01 10.16 -2.84
C ILE A 69 7.24 9.91 -1.95
N CYS A 70 7.17 10.32 -0.69
CA CYS A 70 8.18 10.04 0.33
C CYS A 70 7.70 8.95 1.30
N LEU A 71 8.62 8.43 2.11
CA LEU A 71 8.31 7.33 3.04
C LEU A 71 7.34 7.81 4.12
N GLU A 72 7.51 9.04 4.59
CA GLU A 72 6.68 9.65 5.63
C GLU A 72 5.21 9.73 5.19
N GLU A 73 4.95 10.16 3.96
CA GLU A 73 3.59 10.21 3.41
C GLU A 73 3.02 8.81 3.17
N LEU A 74 3.85 7.85 2.73
CA LEU A 74 3.38 6.47 2.57
C LEU A 74 2.91 5.87 3.90
N LEU A 75 3.71 6.03 4.96
CA LEU A 75 3.38 5.49 6.30
C LEU A 75 2.19 6.22 6.92
N LYS A 76 2.04 7.52 6.65
CA LYS A 76 0.95 8.34 7.19
C LYS A 76 -0.40 8.09 6.51
N GLU A 77 -0.40 7.84 5.20
CA GLU A 77 -1.63 7.80 4.38
C GLU A 77 -2.11 6.38 4.03
N THR A 78 -1.47 5.31 4.56
CA THR A 78 -1.85 3.91 4.29
C THR A 78 -1.97 3.07 5.56
N SER A 79 -2.74 1.97 5.51
CA SER A 79 -3.23 1.28 6.73
C SER A 79 -3.01 -0.24 6.78
N ASN A 80 -2.56 -0.88 5.69
CA ASN A 80 -2.39 -2.34 5.58
C ASN A 80 -0.93 -2.77 5.46
N ILE A 81 -0.05 -2.10 6.21
CA ILE A 81 1.38 -2.40 6.23
C ILE A 81 1.69 -3.82 6.76
N GLU A 82 0.89 -4.32 7.71
CA GLU A 82 1.05 -5.66 8.28
C GLU A 82 0.87 -6.76 7.22
N GLU A 83 -0.10 -6.58 6.32
CA GLU A 83 -0.41 -7.55 5.25
C GLU A 83 0.76 -7.71 4.26
N TYR A 84 1.53 -6.63 4.05
CA TYR A 84 2.76 -6.67 3.26
C TYR A 84 3.84 -7.53 3.93
N PHE A 85 4.04 -7.36 5.24
CA PHE A 85 5.04 -8.11 6.00
C PHE A 85 4.66 -9.59 6.12
N GLU A 86 3.39 -9.92 6.35
CA GLU A 86 2.89 -11.29 6.42
C GLU A 86 3.14 -12.05 5.11
N THR A 87 2.80 -11.42 3.98
CA THR A 87 3.00 -12.00 2.64
C THR A 87 4.48 -12.24 2.34
N ARG A 88 5.36 -11.29 2.70
CA ARG A 88 6.81 -11.37 2.46
C ARG A 88 7.51 -12.38 3.37
N HIS A 89 7.06 -12.52 4.61
CA HIS A 89 7.58 -13.52 5.56
C HIS A 89 7.28 -14.94 5.08
N GLN A 90 6.07 -15.19 4.56
CA GLN A 90 5.70 -16.48 3.96
C GLN A 90 6.53 -16.82 2.71
N MET A 91 7.06 -15.82 2.01
CA MET A 91 7.92 -16.01 0.82
C MET A 91 9.42 -16.10 1.14
N ASN A 92 9.82 -16.10 2.42
CA ASN A 92 11.22 -16.14 2.87
C ASN A 92 12.11 -15.03 2.28
N ILE A 93 11.52 -13.85 2.03
CA ILE A 93 12.21 -12.67 1.51
C ILE A 93 12.63 -11.81 2.72
N GLU A 94 13.92 -11.53 2.87
CA GLU A 94 14.42 -10.58 3.89
C GLU A 94 13.78 -9.21 3.66
N VAL A 95 12.97 -8.77 4.63
CA VAL A 95 12.38 -7.44 4.60
C VAL A 95 13.44 -6.47 5.12
N PRO A 96 13.84 -5.45 4.34
CA PRO A 96 14.81 -4.48 4.81
C PRO A 96 14.27 -3.83 6.08
N ASN A 97 15.08 -3.82 7.14
CA ASN A 97 14.71 -3.29 8.44
C ASN A 97 14.27 -1.82 8.28
N VAL A 98 12.97 -1.56 8.43
CA VAL A 98 12.43 -0.21 8.37
C VAL A 98 12.49 0.30 9.81
N ASP A 99 13.62 0.91 10.17
CA ASP A 99 13.75 1.53 11.49
C ASP A 99 12.63 2.57 11.64
N PRO A 100 11.85 2.53 12.74
CA PRO A 100 10.84 3.54 13.01
C PRO A 100 11.58 4.83 13.36
N VAL A 101 11.61 5.77 12.41
CA VAL A 101 12.06 7.15 12.65
C VAL A 101 11.02 7.87 13.50
#